data_AF-A0A2D6NVJ4-F1
#
_entry.id   AF-A0A2D6NVJ4-F1
#
_cell.length_a   1.000
_cell.length_b   1.000
_cell.length_c   1.000
_cell.angle_alpha   90.00
_cell.angle_beta   90.00
_cell.angle_gamma   90.00
#
_symmetry.space_group_name_H-M   'P 1'
#
loop_
_entity.id
_entity.type
_entity.pdbx_description
1 polymer ?
#
loop_
_entity_poly.entity_id
_entity_poly.type
_entity_poly.pdbx_seq_one_letter_code
_entity_poly.pdbx_strand_id
1 'polypeptide(L)' 'MKNKKHNCRCHSKPGSLFIPAGVLLGLGIGFLTGNIPAGLFIGIGAGFALFGVSILVKK' A
#
# COMPACT_ATOMS: atom_id res chain seq x y z
N MET A 1 -7.45 34.90 -1.46
CA MET A 1 -6.58 33.85 -0.89
C MET A 1 -7.41 33.02 0.11
N LYS A 2 -8.04 31.93 -0.32
CA LYS A 2 -8.80 31.03 0.56
C LYS A 2 -8.29 29.60 0.39
N ASN A 3 -7.69 29.13 1.47
CA ASN A 3 -6.92 27.91 1.63
C ASN A 3 -7.76 26.66 1.29
N LYS A 4 -7.30 25.89 0.30
CA LYS A 4 -7.96 24.67 -0.20
C LYS A 4 -7.74 23.57 0.83
N LYS A 5 -8.72 23.35 1.70
CA LYS A 5 -8.73 22.27 2.70
C LYS A 5 -8.63 20.93 1.97
N HIS A 6 -7.47 20.29 2.01
CA HIS A 6 -7.28 18.93 1.49
C HIS A 6 -8.13 17.98 2.34
N ASN A 7 -9.28 17.60 1.80
CA ASN A 7 -10.19 16.62 2.37
C ASN A 7 -9.57 15.23 2.16
N CYS A 8 -8.74 14.79 3.10
CA CYS A 8 -8.31 13.40 3.19
C CYS A 8 -9.54 12.55 3.46
N ARG A 9 -10.15 12.03 2.40
CA ARG A 9 -11.21 11.02 2.51
C ARG A 9 -10.60 9.74 3.07
N CYS A 10 -10.62 9.59 4.39
CA CYS A 10 -10.56 8.29 5.05
C CYS A 10 -11.84 7.52 4.71
N HIS A 11 -11.95 7.09 3.45
CA HIS A 11 -12.96 6.12 3.05
C HIS A 11 -12.40 4.75 3.43
N SER A 12 -12.81 4.28 4.62
CA SER A 12 -12.48 2.96 5.16
C SER A 12 -13.16 1.87 4.33
N LYS A 13 -12.71 1.69 3.08
CA LYS A 13 -12.83 0.42 2.37
C LYS A 13 -11.56 -0.36 2.74
N PRO A 14 -11.65 -1.41 3.57
CA PRO A 14 -10.45 -2.14 4.02
C PRO A 14 -9.61 -2.66 2.85
N GLY A 15 -10.22 -2.88 1.67
CA GLY A 15 -9.53 -3.28 0.45
C GLY A 15 -8.55 -2.25 -0.14
N SER A 16 -8.81 -0.94 -0.05
CA SER A 16 -7.96 0.05 -0.73
C SER A 16 -6.67 0.41 0.01
N LEU A 17 -6.50 -0.03 1.27
CA LEU A 17 -5.30 0.22 2.06
C LEU A 17 -4.17 -0.80 1.82
N PHE A 18 -4.46 -1.97 1.25
CA PHE A 18 -3.46 -3.04 1.08
C PHE A 18 -2.30 -2.62 0.17
N ILE A 19 -2.58 -1.85 -0.88
CA ILE A 19 -1.56 -1.38 -1.84
C ILE A 19 -0.65 -0.32 -1.20
N PRO A 20 -1.16 0.80 -0.64
CA PRO A 20 -0.29 1.78 0.03
C PRO A 20 0.43 1.20 1.25
N ALA A 21 -0.18 0.28 2.01
CA ALA A 21 0.49 -0.42 3.09
C ALA A 21 1.63 -1.33 2.60
N GLY A 22 1.41 -2.08 1.52
CA GLY A 22 2.43 -2.90 0.88
C GLY A 22 3.61 -2.07 0.35
N VAL A 23 3.34 -0.91 -0.25
CA VAL A 23 4.38 0.06 -0.68
C VAL A 23 5.20 0.54 0.51
N LEU A 24 4.54 0.98 1.59
CA LEU A 24 5.22 1.48 2.80
C LEU A 24 6.09 0.40 3.47
N LEU A 25 5.57 -0.83 3.58
CA LEU A 25 6.32 -1.96 4.12
C LEU A 25 7.49 -2.34 3.22
N GLY A 26 7.28 -2.41 1.91
CA GLY A 26 8.33 -2.69 0.94
C GLY A 26 9.45 -1.66 0.96
N LEU A 27 9.10 -0.38 1.05
CA LEU A 27 10.06 0.71 1.20
C LEU A 27 10.86 0.55 2.49
N GLY A 28 10.19 0.32 3.63
CA GLY A 28 10.84 0.12 4.93
C GLY A 28 11.80 -1.08 4.96
N ILE A 29 11.39 -2.20 4.37
CA ILE A 29 12.26 -3.38 4.23
C ILE A 29 13.42 -3.06 3.28
N GLY A 30 13.16 -2.41 2.15
CA GLY A 30 14.20 -2.01 1.19
C GLY A 30 15.24 -1.06 1.79
N PHE A 31 14.84 -0.18 2.69
CA PHE A 31 15.76 0.67 3.46
C PHE A 31 16.63 -0.14 4.41
N LEU A 32 16.08 -1.19 5.04
CA LEU A 32 16.81 -2.08 5.95
C LEU A 32 17.85 -2.95 5.22
N THR A 33 17.50 -3.48 4.05
CA THR A 33 18.40 -4.34 3.26
C THR A 33 19.37 -3.55 2.38
N GLY A 34 19.28 -2.21 2.36
CA GLY A 34 20.07 -1.34 1.48
C GLY A 34 19.71 -1.45 -0.01
N ASN A 35 18.66 -2.22 -0.34
CA ASN A 35 18.25 -2.49 -1.72
C ASN A 35 16.79 -2.07 -1.92
N ILE A 36 16.59 -0.75 -1.99
CA ILE A 36 15.28 -0.08 -2.15
C ILE A 36 14.42 -0.69 -3.27
N PRO A 37 14.96 -0.96 -4.48
CA PRO A 37 14.14 -1.49 -5.57
C PRO A 37 13.56 -2.86 -5.21
N ALA A 38 14.38 -3.74 -4.62
CA ALA A 38 13.95 -5.09 -4.24
C ALA A 38 12.85 -5.06 -3.17
N GLY A 39 13.03 -4.24 -2.13
CA GLY A 39 12.00 -4.07 -1.09
C GLY A 39 10.70 -3.52 -1.65
N LEU A 40 10.77 -2.50 -2.52
CA LEU A 40 9.59 -1.90 -3.14
C LEU A 40 8.83 -2.90 -4.03
N PHE A 41 9.54 -3.66 -4.88
CA PHE A 41 8.92 -4.69 -5.72
C PHE A 41 8.26 -5.79 -4.89
N ILE A 42 8.92 -6.24 -3.81
CA ILE A 42 8.36 -7.23 -2.88
C ILE A 42 7.11 -6.68 -2.18
N GLY A 43 7.16 -5.46 -1.65
CA GLY A 43 6.05 -4.87 -0.91
C GLY A 43 4.83 -4.58 -1.78
N ILE A 44 5.05 -4.07 -2.99
CA ILE A 44 3.96 -3.87 -3.97
C ILE A 44 3.39 -5.22 -4.41
N GLY A 45 4.25 -6.19 -4.76
CA GLY A 45 3.83 -7.53 -5.17
C GLY A 45 3.01 -8.24 -4.10
N ALA A 46 3.47 -8.19 -2.84
CA ALA A 46 2.75 -8.75 -1.70
C ALA A 46 1.42 -8.02 -1.44
N GLY A 47 1.39 -6.68 -1.55
CA GLY A 47 0.17 -5.89 -1.41
C GLY A 47 -0.90 -6.24 -2.45
N PHE A 48 -0.51 -6.41 -3.72
CA PHE A 48 -1.41 -6.86 -4.77
C PHE A 48 -1.87 -8.31 -4.58
N ALA A 49 -0.98 -9.20 -4.16
CA ALA A 49 -1.34 -10.60 -3.88
C ALA A 49 -2.39 -10.68 -2.77
N LEU A 50 -2.18 -10.00 -1.64
CA LEU A 50 -3.13 -9.96 -0.52
C LEU A 50 -4.46 -9.30 -0.91
N PHE A 51 -4.43 -8.24 -1.72
CA PHE A 51 -5.64 -7.62 -2.23
C PHE A 51 -6.42 -8.55 -3.16
N GLY A 52 -5.73 -9.22 -4.08
CA GLY A 52 -6.32 -10.21 -4.98
C GLY A 52 -6.93 -11.39 -4.23
N VAL A 53 -6.21 -11.95 -3.25
CA VAL A 53 -6.73 -13.02 -2.37
C VAL A 53 -7.92 -12.52 -1.57
N SER A 54 -7.88 -11.29 -1.03
CA SER A 54 -9.01 -10.71 -0.30
C SER A 54 -10.25 -10.54 -1.15
N ILE A 55 -10.11 -10.21 -2.44
CA ILE A 55 -11.22 -10.16 -3.39
C ILE A 55 -11.75 -11.58 -3.68
N LEU A 56 -10.84 -12.55 -3.84
CA LEU A 56 -11.19 -13.93 -4.18
C LEU A 56 -11.89 -14.65 -3.02
N VAL A 57 -11.48 -14.40 -1.77
CA VAL A 57 -12.11 -14.93 -0.55
C VAL A 57 -13.44 -14.24 -0.23
N LYS A 58 -13.62 -12.98 -0.65
CA LYS A 58 -14.85 -12.22 -0.40
C LYS A 58 -15.91 -12.38 -1.49
N LYS A 59 -15.61 -13.13 -2.55
CA LYS A 59 -16.52 -13.47 -3.65
C LYS A 59 -17.25 -14.78 -3.33
#